data_AF-A0A843C0P9-F1
#
_entry.id   AF-A0A843C0P9-F1
#
_cell.length_a   1.000
_cell.length_b   1.000
_cell.length_c   1.000
_cell.angle_alpha   90.00
_cell.angle_beta   90.00
_cell.angle_gamma   90.00
#
_symmetry.space_group_name_H-M   'P 1'
#
loop_
_entity.id
_entity.type
_entity.pdbx_description
1 polymer ?
#
loop_
_entity_poly.entity_id
_entity_poly.type
_entity_poly.pdbx_seq_one_letter_code
_entity_poly.pdbx_strand_id
1 'polypeptide(L)'
;MSFSELLDKYINFIINVNDINVISYVTNFVFEDMENLPFVIKEEMNIYQETIDKLEKEYKKLVDEGEDTKSLVDKIRNDRFTNPFVLRKLESTFYISASKNLQEIRGGLIGFQRTHFIQEFLVYYTLLEAYLRDILRIILEIKPDILISKDDKNQVITVSEVVENRDRILDWIIEKRVYSWKSFLGYINYLTKKAGYKFQITKDVKQLLEEIEQIRHCIVHNGGRVSKDFIQVSRLTDIKEGDPLPLGKELTKQVYNFTRQLAFMVYIQTATKFFNKDFVKAKVDNYYIKLISEKLLLI
;
A
#
# COMPACT_ATOMS: atom_id res chain seq x y z
N MET A 1 -21.58 11.67 -1.55
CA MET A 1 -20.30 11.45 -0.85
C MET A 1 -19.98 12.59 0.12
N SER A 2 -19.44 12.28 1.30
CA SER A 2 -19.12 13.27 2.35
C SER A 2 -17.61 13.51 2.52
N PHE A 3 -17.22 14.59 3.19
CA PHE A 3 -15.81 14.82 3.55
C PHE A 3 -15.29 13.74 4.53
N SER A 4 -16.15 13.20 5.40
CA SER A 4 -15.78 12.11 6.32
C SER A 4 -15.28 10.90 5.54
N GLU A 5 -15.98 10.55 4.47
CA GLU A 5 -15.66 9.40 3.65
C GLU A 5 -14.30 9.54 2.96
N LEU A 6 -13.96 10.73 2.45
CA LEU A 6 -12.63 11.03 1.93
C LEU A 6 -11.54 10.86 3.01
N LEU A 7 -11.80 11.37 4.22
CA LEU A 7 -10.88 11.26 5.34
C LEU A 7 -10.68 9.81 5.77
N ASP A 8 -11.76 9.03 5.86
CA ASP A 8 -11.73 7.62 6.24
C ASP A 8 -10.92 6.79 5.24
N LYS A 9 -11.09 7.05 3.93
CA LYS A 9 -10.29 6.42 2.87
C LYS A 9 -8.80 6.74 3.02
N TYR A 10 -8.45 8.00 3.27
CA TYR A 10 -7.06 8.40 3.49
C TYR A 10 -6.46 7.79 4.77
N ILE A 11 -7.19 7.81 5.90
CA ILE A 11 -6.74 7.21 7.16
C ILE A 11 -6.50 5.70 6.98
N ASN A 12 -7.45 4.98 6.38
CA ASN A 12 -7.33 3.55 6.14
C ASN A 12 -6.12 3.22 5.25
N PHE A 13 -5.89 4.01 4.20
CA PHE A 13 -4.69 3.88 3.37
C PHE A 13 -3.40 4.06 4.19
N ILE A 14 -3.31 5.11 5.02
CA ILE A 14 -2.11 5.39 5.83
C ILE A 14 -1.87 4.29 6.87
N ILE A 15 -2.93 3.80 7.52
CA ILE A 15 -2.86 2.67 8.45
C ILE A 15 -2.26 1.47 7.71
N ASN A 16 -2.89 1.02 6.62
CA ASN A 16 -2.44 -0.15 5.88
C ASN A 16 -1.00 -0.03 5.39
N VAL A 17 -0.60 1.11 4.84
CA VAL A 17 0.77 1.32 4.37
C VAL A 17 1.79 1.31 5.52
N ASN A 18 1.46 1.92 6.67
CA ASN A 18 2.32 1.89 7.85
C ASN A 18 2.43 0.48 8.45
N ASP A 19 1.33 -0.26 8.49
CA ASP A 19 1.31 -1.62 9.00
C ASP A 19 2.22 -2.56 8.20
N ILE A 20 2.18 -2.44 6.87
CA ILE A 20 3.11 -3.17 6.00
C ILE A 20 4.55 -2.76 6.28
N ASN A 21 4.85 -1.46 6.41
CA ASN A 21 6.20 -1.01 6.74
C ASN A 21 6.68 -1.51 8.10
N VAL A 22 5.80 -1.61 9.10
CA VAL A 22 6.14 -2.19 10.41
C VAL A 22 6.42 -3.68 10.29
N ILE A 23 5.56 -4.42 9.60
CA ILE A 23 5.76 -5.86 9.33
C ILE A 23 7.09 -6.06 8.62
N SER A 24 7.37 -5.27 7.58
CA SER A 24 8.62 -5.36 6.82
C SER A 24 9.84 -4.97 7.66
N TYR A 25 9.74 -3.95 8.50
CA TYR A 25 10.81 -3.58 9.42
C TYR A 25 11.15 -4.71 10.39
N VAL A 26 10.12 -5.30 11.03
CA VAL A 26 10.29 -6.42 11.97
C VAL A 26 10.85 -7.64 11.24
N THR A 27 10.31 -7.95 10.06
CA THR A 27 10.76 -9.05 9.21
C THR A 27 12.25 -8.88 8.87
N ASN A 28 12.63 -7.74 8.28
CA ASN A 28 14.02 -7.45 7.91
C ASN A 28 14.97 -7.45 9.12
N PHE A 29 14.57 -6.85 10.24
CA PHE A 29 15.40 -6.80 11.44
C PHE A 29 15.69 -8.20 11.98
N VAL A 30 14.68 -9.07 12.03
CA VAL A 30 14.86 -10.44 12.51
C VAL A 30 15.75 -11.27 11.58
N PHE A 31 15.84 -10.95 10.29
CA PHE A 31 16.77 -11.61 9.38
C PHE A 31 18.19 -11.03 9.38
N GLU A 32 18.36 -9.75 9.73
CA GLU A 32 19.68 -9.09 9.73
C GLU A 32 20.47 -9.36 11.03
N ASP A 33 19.83 -9.34 12.22
CA ASP A 33 20.57 -9.48 13.48
C ASP A 33 19.69 -9.88 14.68
N MET A 34 19.40 -11.17 14.83
CA MET A 34 18.62 -11.68 15.97
C MET A 34 19.31 -11.49 17.31
N GLU A 35 20.64 -11.52 17.34
CA GLU A 35 21.42 -11.43 18.57
C GLU A 35 21.44 -10.00 19.12
N ASN A 36 21.31 -8.98 18.26
CA ASN A 36 21.33 -7.57 18.64
C ASN A 36 19.97 -6.83 18.61
N LEU A 37 18.85 -7.55 18.79
CA LEU A 37 17.55 -6.91 19.06
C LEU A 37 17.69 -5.89 20.21
N PRO A 38 17.25 -4.62 20.04
CA PRO A 38 17.21 -3.64 21.13
C PRO A 38 16.55 -4.23 22.37
N PHE A 39 17.09 -3.93 23.55
CA PHE A 39 16.62 -4.50 24.83
C PHE A 39 15.10 -4.36 25.02
N VAL A 40 14.53 -3.22 24.66
CA VAL A 40 13.08 -2.98 24.71
C VAL A 40 12.30 -3.96 23.83
N ILE A 41 12.84 -4.33 22.67
CA ILE A 41 12.22 -5.32 21.78
C ILE A 41 12.40 -6.74 22.36
N LYS A 42 13.55 -7.06 22.98
CA LYS A 42 13.76 -8.35 23.65
C LYS A 42 12.85 -8.53 24.87
N GLU A 43 12.71 -7.50 25.70
CA GLU A 43 11.85 -7.51 26.89
C GLU A 43 10.38 -7.64 26.48
N GLU A 44 9.94 -6.87 25.48
CA GLU A 44 8.62 -7.05 24.90
C GLU A 44 8.45 -8.45 24.30
N MET A 45 9.42 -8.96 23.54
CA MET A 45 9.37 -10.31 22.97
C MET A 45 9.32 -11.41 24.03
N ASN A 46 9.97 -11.24 25.18
CA ASN A 46 9.89 -12.18 26.31
C ASN A 46 8.50 -12.13 26.95
N ILE A 47 7.95 -10.94 27.20
CA ILE A 47 6.57 -10.78 27.69
C ILE A 47 5.58 -11.41 26.69
N TYR A 48 5.84 -11.25 25.38
CA TYR A 48 5.03 -11.87 24.33
C TYR A 48 5.19 -13.38 24.27
N GLN A 49 6.40 -13.92 24.40
CA GLN A 49 6.64 -15.37 24.43
C GLN A 49 5.98 -16.00 25.66
N GLU A 50 6.08 -15.38 26.82
CA GLU A 50 5.37 -15.81 28.02
C GLU A 50 3.84 -15.77 27.82
N THR A 51 3.34 -14.77 27.09
CA THR A 51 1.92 -14.66 26.75
C THR A 51 1.51 -15.75 25.76
N ILE A 52 2.31 -16.03 24.74
CA ILE A 52 2.09 -17.12 23.78
C ILE A 52 2.11 -18.47 24.49
N ASP A 53 3.12 -18.75 25.31
CA ASP A 53 3.24 -20.00 26.05
C ASP A 53 2.07 -20.21 27.01
N LYS A 54 1.56 -19.11 27.60
CA LYS A 54 0.36 -19.14 28.44
C LYS A 54 -0.89 -19.43 27.61
N LEU A 55 -1.02 -18.79 26.45
CA LEU A 55 -2.14 -19.00 25.53
C LEU A 55 -2.12 -20.41 24.92
N GLU A 56 -0.95 -20.97 24.60
CA GLU A 56 -0.81 -22.34 24.14
C GLU A 56 -1.19 -23.35 25.22
N LYS A 57 -0.81 -23.09 26.48
CA LYS A 57 -1.22 -23.90 27.63
C LYS A 57 -2.73 -23.82 27.87
N GLU A 58 -3.32 -22.63 27.81
CA GLU A 58 -4.77 -22.44 27.93
C GLU A 58 -5.51 -23.09 26.76
N TYR A 59 -5.04 -22.91 25.53
CA TYR A 59 -5.58 -23.55 24.34
C TYR A 59 -5.56 -25.07 24.46
N LYS A 60 -4.41 -25.63 24.84
CA LYS A 60 -4.27 -27.08 25.04
C LYS A 60 -5.24 -27.60 26.10
N LYS A 61 -5.34 -26.89 27.23
CA LYS A 61 -6.29 -27.22 28.29
C LYS A 61 -7.75 -27.18 27.80
N LEU A 62 -8.11 -26.20 26.99
CA LEU A 62 -9.49 -26.02 26.51
C LEU A 62 -9.86 -26.99 25.38
N VAL A 63 -8.89 -27.38 24.55
CA VAL A 63 -9.02 -28.49 23.59
C VAL A 63 -9.19 -29.81 24.34
N ASP A 64 -8.40 -30.04 25.40
CA ASP A 64 -8.53 -31.21 26.26
C ASP A 64 -9.90 -31.23 27.01
N GLU A 65 -10.51 -30.07 27.23
CA GLU A 65 -11.84 -29.88 27.84
C GLU A 65 -13.00 -29.90 26.81
N GLY A 66 -12.70 -30.01 25.50
CA GLY A 66 -13.70 -30.17 24.44
C GLY A 66 -14.45 -28.89 24.04
N GLU A 67 -13.90 -27.70 24.33
CA GLU A 67 -14.50 -26.44 23.90
C GLU A 67 -14.39 -26.22 22.37
N ASP A 68 -15.41 -25.60 21.77
CA ASP A 68 -15.41 -25.22 20.35
C ASP A 68 -14.36 -24.14 20.09
N THR A 69 -13.31 -24.52 19.37
CA THR A 69 -12.23 -23.66 18.85
C THR A 69 -12.70 -22.33 18.26
N LYS A 70 -13.90 -22.24 17.67
CA LYS A 70 -14.42 -21.00 17.07
C LYS A 70 -14.84 -19.98 18.14
N SER A 71 -15.53 -20.42 19.20
CA SER A 71 -15.90 -19.58 20.35
C SER A 71 -14.66 -19.03 21.07
N LEU A 72 -13.54 -19.76 21.02
CA LEU A 72 -12.29 -19.39 21.67
C LEU A 72 -11.53 -18.30 20.90
N VAL A 73 -11.44 -18.43 19.57
CA VAL A 73 -10.86 -17.40 18.70
C VAL A 73 -11.61 -16.08 18.84
N ASP A 74 -12.94 -16.14 18.96
CA ASP A 74 -13.76 -14.95 19.17
C ASP A 74 -13.57 -14.33 20.57
N LYS A 75 -13.39 -15.13 21.63
CA LYS A 75 -13.00 -14.63 22.96
C LYS A 75 -11.62 -13.95 22.95
N ILE A 76 -10.61 -14.57 22.34
CA ILE A 76 -9.25 -14.02 22.25
C ILE A 76 -9.25 -12.70 21.46
N ARG A 77 -10.02 -12.63 20.37
CA ARG A 77 -10.24 -11.39 19.60
C ARG A 77 -10.87 -10.27 20.43
N ASN A 78 -11.82 -10.62 21.29
CA ASN A 78 -12.65 -9.65 22.00
C ASN A 78 -12.06 -9.19 23.34
N ASP A 79 -11.26 -10.02 24.04
CA ASP A 79 -10.93 -9.73 25.44
C ASP A 79 -9.66 -8.87 25.64
N ARG A 80 -8.59 -8.97 24.83
CA ARG A 80 -7.32 -8.26 25.15
C ARG A 80 -6.43 -7.79 24.00
N PHE A 81 -6.94 -7.70 22.76
CA PHE A 81 -6.12 -7.26 21.64
C PHE A 81 -6.77 -6.15 20.80
N THR A 82 -7.35 -5.16 21.46
CA THR A 82 -7.88 -3.95 20.81
C THR A 82 -6.80 -3.04 20.25
N ASN A 83 -5.50 -3.32 20.47
CA ASN A 83 -4.43 -2.61 19.81
C ASN A 83 -3.98 -3.39 18.55
N PRO A 84 -4.35 -2.94 17.34
CA PRO A 84 -4.00 -3.61 16.09
C PRO A 84 -2.49 -3.75 15.90
N PHE A 85 -1.67 -2.92 16.55
CA PHE A 85 -0.21 -3.06 16.53
C PHE A 85 0.27 -4.36 17.20
N VAL A 86 -0.38 -4.78 18.28
CA VAL A 86 0.04 -5.95 19.06
C VAL A 86 -0.31 -7.24 18.31
N LEU A 87 -1.49 -7.33 17.72
CA LEU A 87 -1.88 -8.46 16.86
C LEU A 87 -0.96 -8.60 15.66
N ARG A 88 -0.61 -7.49 15.01
CA ARG A 88 0.25 -7.52 13.83
C ARG A 88 1.70 -7.86 14.17
N LYS A 89 2.16 -7.49 15.38
CA LYS A 89 3.47 -7.90 15.89
C LYS A 89 3.50 -9.39 16.25
N LEU A 90 2.39 -9.95 16.76
CA LEU A 90 2.24 -11.38 17.00
C LEU A 90 2.16 -12.18 15.68
N GLU A 91 1.39 -11.71 14.70
CA GLU A 91 1.32 -12.32 13.37
C GLU A 91 2.68 -12.30 12.67
N SER A 92 3.39 -11.16 12.69
CA SER A 92 4.73 -11.09 12.09
C SER A 92 5.71 -12.02 12.80
N THR A 93 5.68 -12.11 14.13
CA THR A 93 6.52 -13.03 14.91
C THR A 93 6.20 -14.50 14.61
N PHE A 94 4.93 -14.84 14.38
CA PHE A 94 4.50 -16.17 13.96
C PHE A 94 4.99 -16.52 12.55
N TYR A 95 4.82 -15.61 11.57
CA TYR A 95 5.35 -15.80 10.20
C TYR A 95 6.87 -15.91 10.20
N ILE A 96 7.54 -15.14 11.04
CA ILE A 96 8.99 -15.19 11.25
C ILE A 96 9.42 -16.55 11.80
N SER A 97 8.74 -17.09 12.82
CA SER A 97 9.05 -18.41 13.37
C SER A 97 8.75 -19.54 12.37
N ALA A 98 7.65 -19.46 11.63
CA ALA A 98 7.34 -20.38 10.55
C ALA A 98 8.37 -20.33 9.41
N SER A 99 8.88 -19.14 9.09
CA SER A 99 9.90 -18.96 8.05
C SER A 99 11.26 -19.53 8.45
N LYS A 100 11.65 -19.46 9.73
CA LYS A 100 12.87 -20.13 10.25
C LYS A 100 12.78 -21.64 10.10
N ASN A 101 11.62 -22.24 10.42
CA ASN A 101 11.41 -23.67 10.23
C ASN A 101 11.41 -24.07 8.74
N LEU A 102 11.06 -23.16 7.83
CA LEU A 102 11.14 -23.38 6.38
C LEU A 102 12.57 -23.19 5.83
N GLN A 103 13.43 -22.40 6.48
CA GLN A 103 14.83 -22.17 6.09
C GLN A 103 15.69 -23.43 6.20
N GLU A 104 15.38 -24.33 7.14
CA GLU A 104 16.07 -25.62 7.27
C GLU A 104 15.76 -26.56 6.09
N ILE A 105 14.68 -26.31 5.35
CA ILE A 105 14.12 -27.30 4.42
C ILE A 105 14.59 -27.08 2.97
N ARG A 106 14.72 -25.84 2.45
CA ARG A 106 15.18 -25.59 1.04
C ARG A 106 15.72 -24.17 0.78
N GLY A 107 17.02 -24.01 0.50
CA GLY A 107 17.49 -23.00 -0.48
C GLY A 107 17.74 -21.53 -0.07
N GLY A 108 17.83 -21.19 1.22
CA GLY A 108 18.62 -20.04 1.69
C GLY A 108 17.95 -18.66 1.83
N LEU A 109 18.43 -17.90 2.83
CA LEU A 109 18.01 -16.56 3.28
C LEU A 109 17.81 -15.52 2.15
N ILE A 110 18.64 -15.59 1.11
CA ILE A 110 18.65 -14.66 -0.04
C ILE A 110 17.34 -14.76 -0.84
N GLY A 111 16.78 -15.97 -1.00
CA GLY A 111 15.52 -16.17 -1.71
C GLY A 111 14.33 -15.59 -0.94
N PHE A 112 14.36 -15.68 0.39
CA PHE A 112 13.33 -15.12 1.26
C PHE A 112 13.33 -13.60 1.24
N GLN A 113 14.49 -12.96 1.45
CA GLN A 113 14.59 -11.48 1.46
C GLN A 113 14.09 -10.87 0.15
N ARG A 114 14.50 -11.46 -0.99
CA ARG A 114 14.00 -11.02 -2.31
C ARG A 114 12.49 -11.18 -2.42
N THR A 115 11.93 -12.31 -1.99
CA THR A 115 10.48 -12.55 -2.02
C THR A 115 9.75 -11.55 -1.14
N HIS A 116 10.28 -11.26 0.05
CA HIS A 116 9.74 -10.29 0.97
C HIS A 116 9.72 -8.88 0.36
N PHE A 117 10.82 -8.40 -0.21
CA PHE A 117 10.84 -7.09 -0.88
C PHE A 117 9.87 -7.03 -2.06
N ILE A 118 9.74 -8.11 -2.84
CA ILE A 118 8.77 -8.19 -3.94
C ILE A 118 7.34 -8.04 -3.42
N GLN A 119 7.00 -8.76 -2.35
CA GLN A 119 5.68 -8.68 -1.74
C GLN A 119 5.41 -7.29 -1.17
N GLU A 120 6.36 -6.74 -0.43
CA GLU A 120 6.26 -5.40 0.15
C GLU A 120 6.03 -4.33 -0.93
N PHE A 121 6.83 -4.37 -2.00
CA PHE A 121 6.67 -3.48 -3.15
C PHE A 121 5.29 -3.60 -3.79
N LEU A 122 4.84 -4.83 -4.08
CA LEU A 122 3.54 -5.08 -4.71
C LEU A 122 2.39 -4.56 -3.84
N VAL A 123 2.50 -4.72 -2.51
CA VAL A 123 1.46 -4.25 -1.60
C VAL A 123 1.40 -2.72 -1.60
N TYR A 124 2.53 -2.01 -1.51
CA TYR A 124 2.52 -0.54 -1.62
C TYR A 124 1.94 -0.06 -2.96
N TYR A 125 2.36 -0.67 -4.06
CA TYR A 125 1.84 -0.37 -5.39
C TYR A 125 0.31 -0.54 -5.45
N THR A 126 -0.18 -1.69 -4.99
CA THR A 126 -1.59 -2.06 -5.06
C THR A 126 -2.44 -1.19 -4.14
N LEU A 127 -1.95 -0.87 -2.93
CA LEU A 127 -2.64 0.04 -2.01
C LEU A 127 -2.75 1.45 -2.59
N LEU A 128 -1.69 1.95 -3.22
CA LEU A 128 -1.71 3.25 -3.88
C LEU A 128 -2.68 3.26 -5.06
N GLU A 129 -2.63 2.23 -5.90
CA GLU A 129 -3.54 2.09 -7.03
C GLU A 129 -4.99 2.09 -6.53
N ALA A 130 -5.34 1.21 -5.59
CA ALA A 130 -6.68 1.14 -5.01
C ALA A 130 -7.13 2.49 -4.42
N TYR A 131 -6.25 3.18 -3.70
CA TYR A 131 -6.54 4.51 -3.15
C TYR A 131 -6.80 5.54 -4.25
N LEU A 132 -5.97 5.61 -5.29
CA LEU A 132 -6.19 6.54 -6.42
C LEU A 132 -7.52 6.28 -7.13
N ARG A 133 -7.89 4.99 -7.28
CA ARG A 133 -9.18 4.58 -7.84
C ARG A 133 -10.35 5.07 -6.99
N ASP A 134 -10.26 4.87 -5.67
CA ASP A 134 -11.25 5.37 -4.71
C ASP A 134 -11.39 6.89 -4.80
N ILE A 135 -10.28 7.63 -4.86
CA ILE A 135 -10.32 9.10 -5.00
C ILE A 135 -10.98 9.52 -6.32
N LEU A 136 -10.67 8.84 -7.42
CA LEU A 136 -11.31 9.16 -8.69
C LEU A 136 -12.80 8.91 -8.65
N ARG A 137 -13.24 7.80 -8.06
CA ARG A 137 -14.66 7.56 -7.83
C ARG A 137 -15.29 8.73 -7.06
N ILE A 138 -14.67 9.16 -5.96
CA ILE A 138 -15.13 10.33 -5.18
C ILE A 138 -15.27 11.58 -6.07
N ILE A 139 -14.25 11.89 -6.86
CA ILE A 139 -14.25 13.06 -7.73
C ILE A 139 -15.38 12.99 -8.77
N LEU A 140 -15.58 11.82 -9.37
CA LEU A 140 -16.54 11.61 -10.46
C LEU A 140 -17.98 11.56 -9.95
N GLU A 141 -18.20 11.12 -8.70
CA GLU A 141 -19.50 11.24 -8.02
C GLU A 141 -19.82 12.71 -7.68
N ILE A 142 -18.84 13.50 -7.23
CA ILE A 142 -19.04 14.92 -6.89
C ILE A 142 -19.21 15.77 -8.15
N LYS A 143 -18.40 15.50 -9.18
CA LYS A 143 -18.37 16.29 -10.41
C LYS A 143 -18.35 15.38 -11.64
N PRO A 144 -19.49 14.76 -11.99
CA PRO A 144 -19.60 13.81 -13.10
C PRO A 144 -19.26 14.44 -14.44
N ASP A 145 -19.40 15.75 -14.62
CA ASP A 145 -19.01 16.44 -15.85
C ASP A 145 -17.53 16.25 -16.23
N ILE A 146 -16.67 15.92 -15.26
CA ILE A 146 -15.25 15.60 -15.51
C ILE A 146 -15.11 14.30 -16.36
N LEU A 147 -16.07 13.36 -16.26
CA LEU A 147 -16.12 12.13 -17.07
C LEU A 147 -16.35 12.41 -18.56
N ILE A 148 -17.09 13.47 -18.87
CA ILE A 148 -17.63 13.74 -20.21
C ILE A 148 -16.60 14.59 -20.97
N SER A 149 -15.70 13.92 -21.67
CA SER A 149 -14.82 14.58 -22.63
C SER A 149 -15.52 14.63 -23.98
N LYS A 150 -15.76 15.85 -24.50
CA LYS A 150 -16.34 16.06 -25.85
C LYS A 150 -15.54 15.38 -26.97
N ASP A 151 -14.26 15.12 -26.72
CA ASP A 151 -13.34 14.49 -27.67
C ASP A 151 -13.33 12.94 -27.59
N ASP A 152 -14.02 12.34 -26.62
CA ASP A 152 -13.96 10.90 -26.40
C ASP A 152 -15.10 10.18 -27.14
N LYS A 153 -14.87 9.96 -28.44
CA LYS A 153 -15.78 9.27 -29.35
C LYS A 153 -16.07 7.81 -28.96
N ASN A 154 -15.36 7.26 -27.97
CA ASN A 154 -15.50 5.88 -27.53
C ASN A 154 -16.55 5.68 -26.43
N GLN A 155 -17.26 6.72 -26.00
CA GLN A 155 -18.37 6.62 -25.05
C GLN A 155 -19.72 6.75 -25.75
N VAL A 156 -20.10 5.73 -26.53
CA VAL A 156 -21.49 5.55 -26.94
C VAL A 156 -22.22 4.91 -25.77
N ILE A 157 -22.72 5.72 -24.84
CA ILE A 157 -23.70 5.26 -23.85
C ILE A 157 -25.04 5.21 -24.59
N THR A 158 -25.66 4.04 -24.67
CA THR A 158 -26.95 3.92 -25.35
C THR A 158 -28.05 4.51 -24.49
N VAL A 159 -28.96 5.28 -25.10
CA VAL A 159 -30.06 5.98 -24.38
C VAL A 159 -30.90 5.02 -23.53
N SER A 160 -31.00 3.76 -23.92
CA SER A 160 -31.68 2.69 -23.18
C SER A 160 -31.02 2.35 -21.83
N GLU A 161 -29.70 2.48 -21.70
CA GLU A 161 -29.02 2.23 -20.43
C GLU A 161 -29.44 3.30 -19.41
N VAL A 162 -29.47 4.58 -19.82
CA VAL A 162 -29.66 5.76 -18.94
C VAL A 162 -31.00 5.79 -18.20
N VAL A 163 -32.04 5.13 -18.73
CA VAL A 163 -33.42 5.28 -18.25
C VAL A 163 -33.74 4.41 -17.02
N GLU A 164 -33.02 3.31 -16.76
CA GLU A 164 -33.40 2.38 -15.70
C GLU A 164 -32.48 2.33 -14.47
N ASN A 165 -31.25 2.85 -14.53
CA ASN A 165 -30.40 2.89 -13.33
C ASN A 165 -29.19 3.83 -13.46
N ARG A 166 -29.44 5.14 -13.45
CA ARG A 166 -28.42 6.20 -13.57
C ARG A 166 -27.19 5.95 -12.69
N ASP A 167 -27.38 5.52 -11.44
CA ASP A 167 -26.29 5.31 -10.50
C ASP A 167 -25.42 4.10 -10.87
N ARG A 168 -26.01 2.98 -11.31
CA ARG A 168 -25.24 1.82 -11.78
C ARG A 168 -24.44 2.10 -13.04
N ILE A 169 -24.95 2.96 -13.92
CA ILE A 169 -24.26 3.34 -15.15
C ILE A 169 -23.12 4.28 -14.83
N LEU A 170 -23.34 5.24 -13.92
CA LEU A 170 -22.27 6.10 -13.43
C LEU A 170 -21.17 5.25 -12.78
N ASP A 171 -21.53 4.29 -11.94
CA ASP A 171 -20.58 3.33 -11.37
C ASP A 171 -19.83 2.55 -12.46
N TRP A 172 -20.54 2.00 -13.46
CA TRP A 172 -19.90 1.27 -14.56
C TRP A 172 -18.96 2.15 -15.39
N ILE A 173 -19.35 3.39 -15.69
CA ILE A 173 -18.52 4.36 -16.41
C ILE A 173 -17.29 4.73 -15.58
N ILE A 174 -17.47 4.98 -14.28
CA ILE A 174 -16.40 5.28 -13.34
C ILE A 174 -15.43 4.11 -13.32
N GLU A 175 -15.89 2.88 -13.12
CA GLU A 175 -15.05 1.68 -13.14
C GLU A 175 -14.30 1.57 -14.48
N LYS A 176 -14.99 1.63 -15.62
CA LYS A 176 -14.37 1.58 -16.95
C LYS A 176 -13.27 2.64 -17.14
N ARG A 177 -13.51 3.86 -16.68
CA ARG A 177 -12.53 4.96 -16.73
C ARG A 177 -11.36 4.70 -15.80
N VAL A 178 -11.65 4.31 -14.58
CA VAL A 178 -10.69 3.97 -13.53
C VAL A 178 -9.75 2.84 -14.00
N TYR A 179 -10.27 1.81 -14.66
CA TYR A 179 -9.49 0.72 -15.26
C TYR A 179 -8.75 1.11 -16.56
N SER A 180 -9.19 2.16 -17.25
CA SER A 180 -8.55 2.60 -18.51
C SER A 180 -7.19 3.27 -18.29
N TRP A 181 -6.94 3.78 -17.08
CA TRP A 181 -5.65 4.34 -16.71
C TRP A 181 -4.69 3.24 -16.29
N LYS A 182 -3.81 2.87 -17.22
CA LYS A 182 -2.85 1.77 -17.06
C LYS A 182 -1.59 2.14 -16.26
N SER A 183 -1.43 3.41 -15.89
CA SER A 183 -0.22 3.96 -15.29
C SER A 183 -0.53 5.02 -14.23
N PHE A 184 0.29 5.11 -13.19
CA PHE A 184 0.26 6.19 -12.19
C PHE A 184 0.48 7.54 -12.85
N LEU A 185 1.38 7.62 -13.83
CA LEU A 185 1.55 8.85 -14.60
C LEU A 185 0.27 9.22 -15.37
N GLY A 186 -0.46 8.23 -15.88
CA GLY A 186 -1.77 8.41 -16.50
C GLY A 186 -2.79 9.00 -15.52
N TYR A 187 -2.86 8.45 -14.31
CA TYR A 187 -3.71 8.97 -13.23
C TYR A 187 -3.37 10.42 -12.87
N ILE A 188 -2.09 10.73 -12.64
CA ILE A 188 -1.65 12.08 -12.27
C ILE A 188 -1.95 13.07 -13.39
N ASN A 189 -1.68 12.70 -14.65
CA ASN A 189 -2.00 13.54 -15.81
C ASN A 189 -3.49 13.81 -15.92
N TYR A 190 -4.32 12.80 -15.67
CA TYR A 190 -5.77 12.96 -15.67
C TYR A 190 -6.24 13.91 -14.57
N LEU A 191 -5.81 13.69 -13.33
CA LEU A 191 -6.13 14.57 -12.20
C LEU A 191 -5.65 16.01 -12.46
N THR A 192 -4.47 16.19 -13.04
CA THR A 192 -3.94 17.51 -13.43
C THR A 192 -4.83 18.18 -14.47
N LYS A 193 -5.12 17.50 -15.59
CA LYS A 193 -5.83 18.12 -16.73
C LYS A 193 -7.33 18.27 -16.49
N LYS A 194 -7.96 17.29 -15.85
CA LYS A 194 -9.42 17.18 -15.76
C LYS A 194 -9.94 17.60 -14.39
N ALA A 195 -9.28 17.18 -13.31
CA ALA A 195 -9.60 17.66 -11.96
C ALA A 195 -8.86 18.96 -11.60
N GLY A 196 -7.95 19.46 -12.45
CA GLY A 196 -7.21 20.71 -12.25
C GLY A 196 -6.30 20.67 -11.01
N TYR A 197 -5.71 19.52 -10.73
CA TYR A 197 -4.73 19.37 -9.66
C TYR A 197 -3.40 20.00 -10.09
N LYS A 198 -2.65 20.52 -9.12
CA LYS A 198 -1.34 21.14 -9.28
C LYS A 198 -0.27 20.21 -8.73
N PHE A 199 0.06 19.17 -9.50
CA PHE A 199 1.23 18.35 -9.21
C PHE A 199 2.48 18.99 -9.80
N GLN A 200 3.54 19.09 -8.99
CA GLN A 200 4.87 19.43 -9.47
C GLN A 200 5.62 18.12 -9.73
N ILE A 201 5.53 17.62 -10.96
CA ILE A 201 6.23 16.39 -11.37
C ILE A 201 7.58 16.79 -11.94
N THR A 202 8.64 16.64 -11.15
CA THR A 202 10.02 16.79 -11.64
C THR A 202 10.37 15.65 -12.59
N LYS A 203 11.46 15.80 -13.35
CA LYS A 203 11.95 14.74 -14.23
C LYS A 203 12.26 13.46 -13.45
N ASP A 204 12.78 13.61 -12.24
CA ASP A 204 13.19 12.49 -11.38
C ASP A 204 11.97 11.75 -10.81
N VAL A 205 10.92 12.48 -10.39
CA VAL A 205 9.64 11.87 -9.99
C VAL A 205 8.98 11.13 -11.15
N LYS A 206 9.02 11.71 -12.35
CA LYS A 206 8.51 11.03 -13.55
C LYS A 206 9.28 9.74 -13.84
N GLN A 207 10.60 9.78 -13.74
CA GLN A 207 11.44 8.60 -13.95
C GLN A 207 11.13 7.52 -12.89
N LEU A 208 11.04 7.89 -11.61
CA LEU A 208 10.68 6.97 -10.54
C LEU A 208 9.31 6.30 -10.78
N LEU A 209 8.32 7.05 -11.25
CA LEU A 209 7.01 6.51 -11.61
C LEU A 209 7.09 5.46 -12.72
N GLU A 210 7.85 5.76 -13.78
CA GLU A 210 8.08 4.83 -14.89
C GLU A 210 8.83 3.58 -14.40
N GLU A 211 9.85 3.73 -13.54
CA GLU A 211 10.58 2.63 -12.93
C GLU A 211 9.68 1.74 -12.08
N ILE A 212 8.85 2.30 -11.21
CA ILE A 212 7.87 1.57 -10.38
C ILE A 212 6.92 0.73 -11.26
N GLU A 213 6.42 1.31 -12.35
CA GLU A 213 5.55 0.58 -13.28
C GLU A 213 6.28 -0.59 -13.95
N GLN A 214 7.54 -0.37 -14.36
CA GLN A 214 8.34 -1.44 -14.96
C GLN A 214 8.73 -2.53 -13.96
N ILE A 215 8.99 -2.20 -12.70
CA ILE A 215 9.22 -3.18 -11.62
C ILE A 215 7.97 -4.04 -11.45
N ARG A 216 6.79 -3.41 -11.35
CA ARG A 216 5.51 -4.14 -11.26
C ARG A 216 5.30 -5.03 -12.49
N HIS A 217 5.62 -4.55 -13.69
CA HIS A 217 5.55 -5.36 -14.91
C HIS A 217 6.49 -6.57 -14.84
N CYS A 218 7.74 -6.38 -14.42
CA CYS A 218 8.72 -7.46 -14.26
C CYS A 218 8.26 -8.50 -13.23
N ILE A 219 7.68 -8.07 -12.12
CA ILE A 219 7.16 -8.97 -11.07
C ILE A 219 5.97 -9.77 -11.59
N VAL A 220 4.96 -9.09 -12.14
CA VAL A 220 3.67 -9.71 -12.51
C VAL A 220 3.77 -10.56 -13.77
N HIS A 221 4.52 -10.10 -14.77
CA HIS A 221 4.54 -10.72 -16.09
C HIS A 221 5.83 -11.51 -16.37
N ASN A 222 6.95 -11.17 -15.74
CA ASN A 222 8.25 -11.81 -15.99
C ASN A 222 8.78 -12.63 -14.80
N GLY A 223 7.93 -13.01 -13.83
CA GLY A 223 8.32 -13.82 -12.69
C GLY A 223 9.41 -13.17 -11.82
N GLY A 224 9.40 -11.83 -11.74
CA GLY A 224 10.41 -11.06 -11.01
C GLY A 224 11.77 -11.00 -11.70
N ARG A 225 11.83 -11.19 -13.03
CA ARG A 225 13.06 -11.03 -13.83
C ARG A 225 13.06 -9.73 -14.61
N VAL A 226 14.25 -9.17 -14.80
CA VAL A 226 14.49 -7.93 -15.55
C VAL A 226 14.02 -8.08 -16.99
N SER A 227 13.25 -7.09 -17.46
CA SER A 227 12.84 -6.95 -18.86
C SER A 227 13.72 -5.95 -19.61
N LYS A 228 13.72 -6.01 -20.94
CA LYS A 228 14.34 -4.98 -21.78
C LYS A 228 13.81 -3.57 -21.51
N ASP A 229 12.50 -3.42 -21.30
CA ASP A 229 11.86 -2.13 -21.04
C ASP A 229 12.31 -1.55 -19.68
N PHE A 230 12.44 -2.40 -18.66
CA PHE A 230 12.99 -1.99 -17.36
C PHE A 230 14.41 -1.45 -17.47
N ILE A 231 15.30 -2.10 -18.25
CA ILE A 231 16.68 -1.63 -18.46
C ILE A 231 16.69 -0.24 -19.13
N GLN A 232 15.83 -0.03 -20.13
CA GLN A 232 15.72 1.25 -20.83
C GLN A 232 15.27 2.39 -19.90
N VAL A 233 14.32 2.11 -19.01
CA VAL A 233 13.73 3.10 -18.09
C VAL A 233 14.65 3.38 -16.90
N SER A 234 15.14 2.33 -16.23
CA SER A 234 15.98 2.45 -15.02
C SER A 234 17.38 2.99 -15.28
N ARG A 235 17.86 2.89 -16.53
CA ARG A 235 19.24 3.24 -16.95
C ARG A 235 20.34 2.53 -16.16
N LEU A 236 20.01 1.42 -15.49
CA LEU A 236 21.00 0.57 -14.85
C LEU A 236 21.81 -0.15 -15.93
N THR A 237 23.14 -0.06 -15.86
CA THR A 237 24.05 -0.56 -16.89
C THR A 237 24.68 -1.91 -16.53
N ASP A 238 24.52 -2.34 -15.28
CA ASP A 238 25.14 -3.52 -14.67
C ASP A 238 24.23 -4.75 -14.63
N ILE A 239 22.99 -4.64 -15.12
CA ILE A 239 22.00 -5.72 -15.19
C ILE A 239 21.64 -6.08 -16.62
N LYS A 240 21.39 -7.37 -16.85
CA LYS A 240 20.99 -7.93 -18.15
C LYS A 240 19.55 -8.40 -18.12
N GLU A 241 18.95 -8.49 -19.30
CA GLU A 241 17.61 -9.05 -19.45
C GLU A 241 17.58 -10.51 -18.96
N GLY A 242 16.55 -10.85 -18.19
CA GLY A 242 16.40 -12.15 -17.56
C GLY A 242 17.07 -12.27 -16.18
N ASP A 243 17.90 -11.32 -15.76
CA ASP A 243 18.48 -11.34 -14.41
C ASP A 243 17.39 -11.21 -13.33
N PRO A 244 17.64 -11.69 -12.10
CA PRO A 244 16.81 -11.37 -10.94
C PRO A 244 16.61 -9.85 -10.81
N LEU A 245 15.36 -9.40 -10.67
CA LEU A 245 15.07 -7.99 -10.45
C LEU A 245 15.79 -7.49 -9.17
N PRO A 246 16.60 -6.42 -9.25
CA PRO A 246 17.40 -5.93 -8.14
C PRO A 246 16.56 -5.08 -7.19
N LEU A 247 15.60 -5.72 -6.52
CA LEU A 247 14.73 -5.09 -5.55
C LEU A 247 15.32 -5.27 -4.14
N GLY A 248 15.58 -4.15 -3.47
CA GLY A 248 16.16 -4.13 -2.13
C GLY A 248 15.56 -3.06 -1.23
N LYS A 249 15.98 -3.07 0.03
CA LYS A 249 15.48 -2.22 1.13
C LYS A 249 15.35 -0.74 0.76
N GLU A 250 16.38 -0.16 0.14
CA GLU A 250 16.37 1.27 -0.19
C GLU A 250 15.32 1.62 -1.25
N LEU A 251 15.19 0.80 -2.30
CA LEU A 251 14.18 1.01 -3.33
C LEU A 251 12.77 0.83 -2.75
N THR A 252 12.54 -0.22 -1.96
CA THR A 252 11.24 -0.44 -1.33
C THR A 252 10.86 0.69 -0.37
N LYS A 253 11.82 1.22 0.39
CA LYS A 253 11.65 2.40 1.24
C LYS A 253 11.35 3.68 0.45
N GLN A 254 12.00 3.87 -0.70
CA GLN A 254 11.68 4.98 -1.61
C GLN A 254 10.24 4.88 -2.11
N VAL A 255 9.80 3.68 -2.52
CA VAL A 255 8.43 3.41 -2.98
C VAL A 255 7.40 3.63 -1.87
N TYR A 256 7.68 3.18 -0.66
CA TYR A 256 6.87 3.46 0.53
C TYR A 256 6.67 4.97 0.75
N ASN A 257 7.77 5.73 0.76
CA ASN A 257 7.73 7.17 0.98
C ASN A 257 6.97 7.89 -0.15
N PHE A 258 7.27 7.52 -1.40
CA PHE A 258 6.60 8.05 -2.58
C PHE A 258 5.09 7.82 -2.51
N THR A 259 4.68 6.59 -2.19
CA THR A 259 3.29 6.17 -2.07
C THR A 259 2.53 7.03 -1.05
N ARG A 260 3.11 7.25 0.13
CA ARG A 260 2.52 8.11 1.17
C ARG A 260 2.42 9.57 0.73
N GLN A 261 3.48 10.10 0.14
CA GLN A 261 3.51 11.49 -0.32
C GLN A 261 2.47 11.74 -1.41
N LEU A 262 2.40 10.88 -2.43
CA LEU A 262 1.44 11.02 -3.51
C LEU A 262 0.00 10.94 -2.97
N ALA A 263 -0.29 9.96 -2.12
CA ALA A 263 -1.62 9.81 -1.52
C ALA A 263 -2.03 11.04 -0.70
N PHE A 264 -1.11 11.60 0.06
CA PHE A 264 -1.32 12.83 0.83
C PHE A 264 -1.57 14.04 -0.08
N MET A 265 -0.76 14.23 -1.14
CA MET A 265 -0.96 15.30 -2.11
C MET A 265 -2.33 15.20 -2.79
N VAL A 266 -2.73 13.99 -3.17
CA VAL A 266 -4.05 13.72 -3.76
C VAL A 266 -5.15 14.05 -2.75
N TYR A 267 -5.02 13.61 -1.50
CA TYR A 267 -5.97 13.90 -0.42
C TYR A 267 -6.18 15.41 -0.22
N ILE A 268 -5.10 16.17 -0.02
CA ILE A 268 -5.17 17.63 0.19
C ILE A 268 -5.86 18.32 -0.97
N GLN A 269 -5.46 17.99 -2.20
CA GLN A 269 -6.06 18.63 -3.38
C GLN A 269 -7.53 18.26 -3.56
N THR A 270 -7.91 17.02 -3.23
CA THR A 270 -9.32 16.62 -3.21
C THR A 270 -10.11 17.41 -2.17
N ALA A 271 -9.61 17.46 -0.93
CA ALA A 271 -10.25 18.12 0.20
C ALA A 271 -10.42 19.63 -0.02
N THR A 272 -9.37 20.32 -0.50
CA THR A 272 -9.43 21.74 -0.83
C THR A 272 -10.42 21.98 -1.97
N LYS A 273 -10.29 21.23 -3.07
CA LYS A 273 -11.00 21.56 -4.31
C LYS A 273 -12.48 21.19 -4.32
N PHE A 274 -12.83 20.07 -3.69
CA PHE A 274 -14.19 19.53 -3.76
C PHE A 274 -14.98 19.70 -2.45
N PHE A 275 -14.31 20.00 -1.34
CA PHE A 275 -14.97 20.14 -0.03
C PHE A 275 -14.71 21.49 0.65
N ASN A 276 -13.98 22.42 0.02
CA ASN A 276 -13.63 23.74 0.55
C ASN A 276 -13.01 23.66 1.96
N LYS A 277 -12.23 22.61 2.24
CA LYS A 277 -11.58 22.40 3.54
C LYS A 277 -10.13 22.86 3.49
N ASP A 278 -9.92 24.18 3.44
CA ASP A 278 -8.58 24.79 3.55
C ASP A 278 -7.88 24.44 4.87
N PHE A 279 -8.67 24.16 5.92
CA PHE A 279 -8.20 23.80 7.26
C PHE A 279 -7.36 22.51 7.33
N VAL A 280 -7.55 21.57 6.40
CA VAL A 280 -6.78 20.32 6.36
C VAL A 280 -5.31 20.61 6.06
N LYS A 281 -5.05 21.65 5.25
CA LYS A 281 -3.70 22.14 4.97
C LYS A 281 -3.02 22.57 6.29
N ALA A 282 -3.65 23.43 7.08
CA ALA A 282 -3.04 23.97 8.31
C ALA A 282 -2.75 22.93 9.43
N LYS A 283 -3.63 21.92 9.62
CA LYS A 283 -3.41 20.89 10.65
C LYS A 283 -2.48 19.77 10.21
N VAL A 284 -2.53 19.39 8.93
CA VAL A 284 -1.65 18.32 8.43
C VAL A 284 -0.26 18.86 8.13
N ASP A 285 -0.14 20.13 7.71
CA ASP A 285 1.16 20.80 7.52
C ASP A 285 2.01 20.75 8.81
N ASN A 286 1.44 21.03 9.99
CA ASN A 286 2.22 21.01 11.24
C ASN A 286 2.71 19.62 11.68
N TYR A 287 2.01 18.53 11.32
CA TYR A 287 2.38 17.18 11.75
C TYR A 287 3.19 16.42 10.69
N TYR A 288 2.84 16.58 9.41
CA TYR A 288 3.47 15.88 8.30
C TYR A 288 4.55 16.70 7.58
N ILE A 289 4.46 18.04 7.47
CA ILE A 289 5.59 18.81 6.94
C ILE A 289 6.77 18.67 7.88
N LYS A 290 6.62 18.71 9.20
CA LYS A 290 7.76 18.45 10.11
C LYS A 290 8.41 17.07 9.89
N LEU A 291 7.60 16.04 9.61
CA LEU A 291 8.07 14.68 9.34
C LEU A 291 8.68 14.49 7.94
N ILE A 292 8.23 15.27 6.95
CA ILE A 292 8.65 15.20 5.54
C ILE A 292 9.81 16.18 5.27
N SER A 293 9.77 17.40 5.79
CA SER A 293 10.77 18.46 5.61
C SER A 293 12.09 18.16 6.30
N GLU A 294 12.10 17.31 7.34
CA GLU A 294 13.34 16.92 8.02
C GLU A 294 14.12 15.83 7.26
N LYS A 295 13.54 15.11 6.27
CA LYS A 295 14.28 14.05 5.55
C LYS A 295 14.01 13.84 4.05
N LEU A 296 12.99 14.44 3.45
CA LEU A 296 12.68 14.29 2.02
C LEU A 296 12.18 15.62 1.47
N LEU A 297 13.11 16.54 1.26
CA LEU A 297 12.96 17.52 0.20
C LEU A 297 12.84 16.72 -1.10
N LEU A 298 11.73 16.93 -1.82
CA LEU A 298 11.71 16.74 -3.26
C LEU A 298 12.91 17.50 -3.83
N ILE A 299 13.96 16.77 -4.20
CA ILE A 299 14.91 17.16 -5.24
C ILE A 299 14.26 16.80 -6.57
#